data_AF-A0ABD0P0S8-F1
#
_entry.id   AF-A0ABD0P0S8-F1
#
_cell.length_a   1.000
_cell.length_b   1.000
_cell.length_c   1.000
_cell.angle_alpha   90.00
_cell.angle_beta   90.00
_cell.angle_gamma   90.00
#
_symmetry.space_group_name_H-M   'P 1'
#
loop_
_entity.id
_entity.type
_entity.pdbx_description
1 polymer ?
#
loop_
_entity_poly.entity_id
_entity_poly.type
_entity_poly.pdbx_seq_one_letter_code
_entity_poly.pdbx_strand_id
1 'polypeptide(L)' 'ILRPIVVPFIDDHHLMLQHDNAQPHVARICTQFLEAENIPVLAWPAYSPDMSPIEHVWDALDR' A
#
# COMPACT_ATOMS: atom_id res chain seq x y z
N ILE A 1 -11.20 -2.53 -8.06
CA ILE A 1 -10.34 -3.37 -7.22
C ILE A 1 -10.41 -2.92 -5.76
N LEU A 2 -10.01 -1.68 -5.43
CA LEU A 2 -9.93 -1.23 -4.03
C LEU A 2 -11.24 -1.38 -3.24
N ARG A 3 -12.34 -0.76 -3.67
CA ARG A 3 -13.64 -0.85 -2.98
C ARG A 3 -14.21 -2.27 -2.81
N PRO A 4 -14.38 -3.07 -3.88
CA PRO A 4 -15.04 -4.37 -3.73
C PRO A 4 -14.16 -5.46 -3.10
N ILE A 5 -12.84 -5.25 -2.99
CA ILE A 5 -11.91 -6.31 -2.58
C ILE A 5 -11.03 -5.85 -1.42
N VAL A 6 -10.30 -4.75 -1.59
CA VAL A 6 -9.27 -4.32 -0.62
C VAL A 6 -9.88 -3.73 0.64
N VAL A 7 -10.89 -2.85 0.50
CA VAL A 7 -11.58 -2.23 1.65
C VAL A 7 -12.15 -3.29 2.60
N PRO A 8 -13.04 -4.22 2.17
CA PRO A 8 -13.59 -5.21 3.09
C PRO A 8 -12.50 -6.14 3.65
N PHE A 9 -11.47 -6.48 2.86
CA PHE A 9 -10.40 -7.33 3.34
C PHE A 9 -9.57 -6.67 4.45
N ILE A 10 -9.26 -5.38 4.31
CA ILE A 10 -8.55 -4.60 5.32
C ILE A 10 -9.39 -4.50 6.59
N ASP A 11 -10.69 -4.19 6.47
CA ASP A 11 -11.61 -4.06 7.60
C ASP A 11 -11.76 -5.39 8.36
N ASP A 12 -12.03 -6.49 7.64
CA ASP A 12 -12.24 -7.81 8.24
C ASP A 12 -11.02 -8.34 8.99
N HIS A 13 -9.81 -7.96 8.54
CA HIS A 13 -8.54 -8.48 9.05
C HIS A 13 -7.72 -7.46 9.84
N HIS A 14 -8.22 -6.23 10.02
CA HIS A 14 -7.54 -5.14 10.73
C HIS A 14 -6.11 -4.89 10.20
N LEU A 15 -5.96 -4.84 8.88
CA LEU A 15 -4.66 -4.71 8.21
C LEU A 15 -4.27 -3.24 7.97
N MET A 16 -3.00 -3.02 7.65
CA MET A 16 -2.50 -1.74 7.14
C MET A 16 -2.00 -1.89 5.70
N LEU A 17 -2.30 -0.90 4.87
CA LEU A 17 -1.79 -0.83 3.50
C LEU A 17 -0.33 -0.39 3.53
N GLN A 18 0.56 -1.21 2.97
CA GLN A 18 1.93 -0.83 2.69
C GLN A 18 2.05 -0.45 1.21
N HIS A 19 2.61 0.74 0.95
CA HIS A 19 3.01 1.18 -0.38
C HIS A 19 4.23 2.10 -0.26
N ASP A 20 4.95 2.29 -1.36
CA ASP A 20 6.05 3.24 -1.40
C ASP A 20 5.56 4.70 -1.51
N ASN A 21 6.47 5.66 -1.33
CA ASN A 21 6.16 7.08 -1.43
C ASN A 21 6.23 7.60 -2.89
N ALA A 22 5.99 6.75 -3.89
CA ALA A 22 5.99 7.18 -5.28
C ALA A 22 4.92 8.27 -5.50
N GLN A 23 5.22 9.25 -6.37
CA GLN A 23 4.34 10.42 -6.60
C GLN A 23 2.87 10.06 -6.89
N PRO A 24 2.55 9.01 -7.68
CA PRO A 24 1.16 8.61 -7.90
C PRO A 24 0.46 8.13 -6.62
N HIS A 25 1.17 7.48 -5.70
CA HIS A 25 0.58 6.91 -4.49
C HIS A 25 0.34 7.97 -3.40
N VAL A 26 1.20 8.99 -3.35
CA VAL A 26 1.04 10.14 -2.44
C VAL A 26 0.29 11.32 -3.08
N ALA A 27 -0.21 11.15 -4.30
CA ALA A 27 -1.04 12.15 -4.94
C ALA A 27 -2.30 12.41 -4.11
N ARG A 28 -2.74 13.68 -4.05
CA ARG A 28 -3.90 14.09 -3.23
C ARG A 28 -5.15 13.24 -3.46
N ILE A 29 -5.42 12.85 -4.70
CA ILE A 29 -6.58 12.01 -5.03
C ILE A 29 -6.50 10.63 -4.38
N CYS A 30 -5.30 10.04 -4.31
CA CYS A 30 -5.06 8.75 -3.68
C CYS A 30 -5.16 8.86 -2.17
N THR A 31 -4.50 9.86 -1.56
CA THR A 31 -4.55 10.04 -0.11
C THR A 31 -5.97 10.32 0.39
N GLN A 32 -6.73 11.17 -0.32
CA GLN A 32 -8.13 11.45 0.01
C GLN A 32 -9.02 10.20 -0.10
N PHE A 33 -8.75 9.32 -1.07
CA PHE A 33 -9.46 8.05 -1.18
C PHE A 33 -9.17 7.15 0.02
N LEU A 34 -7.89 6.97 0.38
CA LEU A 34 -7.49 6.13 1.52
C LEU A 34 -8.10 6.64 2.83
N GLU A 35 -8.09 7.96 3.04
CA GLU A 35 -8.74 8.60 4.19
C GLU A 35 -10.27 8.37 4.19
N ALA A 36 -10.94 8.57 3.06
CA ALA A 36 -12.40 8.44 2.97
C ALA A 36 -12.89 6.99 3.19
N GLU A 37 -12.08 6.01 2.81
CA GLU A 37 -12.37 4.58 3.01
C GLU A 37 -11.78 4.05 4.33
N ASN A 38 -11.23 4.92 5.20
CA ASN A 38 -10.57 4.57 6.46
C ASN A 38 -9.46 3.51 6.33
N ILE A 39 -8.74 3.49 5.21
CA ILE A 39 -7.65 2.55 4.99
C ILE A 39 -6.40 3.06 5.72
N PRO A 40 -5.92 2.39 6.80
CA PRO A 40 -4.71 2.81 7.47
C PRO A 40 -3.49 2.51 6.60
N VAL A 41 -2.60 3.49 6.47
CA VAL A 41 -1.36 3.38 5.69
C VAL A 41 -0.19 3.18 6.63
N LEU A 42 0.65 2.18 6.35
CA LEU A 42 1.89 1.96 7.07
C LEU A 42 2.90 3.06 6.73
N ALA A 43 3.41 3.76 7.75
CA ALA A 43 4.46 4.75 7.56
C ALA A 43 5.73 4.07 7.00
N TRP A 44 6.18 4.51 5.83
CA TRP A 44 7.29 3.88 5.11
C TRP A 44 8.46 4.85 4.90
N PRO A 45 9.71 4.44 5.22
CA PRO A 45 10.88 5.27 4.98
C PRO A 45 11.15 5.47 3.48
N ALA A 46 11.70 6.64 3.12
CA ALA A 46 12.10 6.91 1.75
C ALA A 46 13.34 6.08 1.36
N TYR A 47 13.39 5.63 0.10
CA TYR A 47 14.51 4.87 -0.46
C TYR A 47 14.82 3.55 0.26
N SER A 48 13.79 2.84 0.74
CA SER A 48 13.93 1.52 1.38
C SER A 48 13.23 0.42 0.56
N PRO A 49 13.72 0.09 -0.65
CA PRO A 49 13.18 -1.00 -1.46
C PRO A 49 13.46 -2.37 -0.82
N ASP A 50 14.57 -2.50 -0.09
CA ASP A 50 14.99 -3.68 0.68
C ASP A 50 14.03 -4.06 1.82
N MET A 51 13.19 -3.13 2.23
CA MET A 51 12.17 -3.40 3.23
C MET A 51 10.87 -3.91 2.59
N SER A 52 10.68 -3.73 1.28
CA SER A 52 9.40 -3.90 0.61
C SER A 52 9.17 -5.37 0.23
N PRO A 53 8.14 -6.04 0.79
CA PRO A 53 7.87 -7.44 0.46
C PRO A 53 7.64 -7.67 -1.03
N ILE A 54 7.06 -6.70 -1.74
CA ILE A 54 6.79 -6.84 -3.17
C ILE A 54 8.10 -6.83 -3.99
N GLU A 55 9.08 -6.01 -3.62
CA GLU A 55 10.40 -5.95 -4.28
C GLU A 55 11.15 -7.27 -4.09
N HIS A 56 11.06 -7.88 -2.90
CA HIS A 56 11.62 -9.21 -2.67
C HIS A 56 10.95 -10.31 -3.49
N VAL A 57 9.62 -10.21 -3.70
CA VAL A 57 8.91 -11.14 -4.59
C VAL A 57 9.34 -10.94 -6.03
N TRP A 58 9.50 -9.70 -6.50
CA TRP A 58 10.01 -9.43 -7.85
C TRP A 58 11.43 -9.97 -8.04
N ASP A 59 12.35 -9.72 -7.10
CA ASP A 59 13.72 -10.29 -7.15
C ASP A 59 13.71 -11.82 -7.20
N ALA A 60 12.83 -12.47 -6.43
CA ALA A 60 12.68 -13.92 -6.47
C ALA A 60 12.08 -14.45 -7.78
N LEU A 61 11.27 -13.65 -8.48
CA LEU A 61 10.66 -14.02 -9.76
C LEU A 61 11.61 -13.79 -10.95
N ASP A 62 12.52 -12.83 -10.85
CA ASP A 62 13.51 -12.52 -11.89
C ASP A 62 14.74 -13.46 -11.87
N ARG A 63 14.86 -14.32 -10.84
CA ARG A 63 15.94 -15.32 -10.67
C ARG A 63 15.55 -16.70 -11.22
#